data_AF-A0A662CE09-F1
#
_entry.id   AF-A0A662CE09-F1
#
_cell.length_a   1.000
_cell.length_b   1.000
_cell.length_c   1.000
_cell.angle_alpha   90.00
_cell.angle_beta   90.00
_cell.angle_gamma   90.00
#
_symmetry.space_group_name_H-M   'P 1'
#
loop_
_entity.id
_entity.type
_entity.pdbx_description
1 polymer ?
#
loop_
_entity_poly.entity_id
_entity_poly.type
_entity_poly.pdbx_seq_one_letter_code
_entity_poly.pdbx_strand_id
1 'polypeptide(L)'
;MRLKTSKTDKLDALMIRLYRESEQPDLWNPPSKLIVDATELHKPIEILVRHRAALKNRLHALKTKGISRSIVLTSVRRQIRNLSDEIAEFELKLEAVIKEYQPDLLTRLCSIPGIGKRTAIYLIVPTHGFENYRSVNVNLG
;
A
#
# COMPACT_ATOMS: atom_id res chain seq x y z
N MET A 1 22.99 0.34 20.31
CA MET A 1 21.86 -0.61 20.50
C MET A 1 22.12 -1.47 21.73
N ARG A 2 21.31 -1.36 22.80
CA ARG A 2 21.45 -2.15 24.04
C ARG A 2 20.50 -3.35 23.99
N LEU A 3 21.00 -4.52 23.63
CA LEU A 3 20.19 -5.74 23.57
C LEU A 3 20.26 -6.49 24.91
N LYS A 4 19.10 -6.78 25.52
CA LYS A 4 18.98 -7.70 26.65
C LYS A 4 18.37 -9.01 26.17
N THR A 5 18.83 -10.13 26.73
CA THR A 5 18.46 -11.49 26.32
C THR A 5 17.15 -11.98 26.93
N SER A 6 16.67 -11.33 28.00
CA SER A 6 15.40 -11.65 28.67
C SER A 6 14.32 -10.60 28.37
N LYS A 7 13.10 -11.07 28.09
CA LYS A 7 11.91 -10.25 27.81
C LYS A 7 10.99 -10.28 29.03
N THR A 8 10.88 -9.15 29.74
CA THR A 8 9.91 -8.96 30.82
C THR A 8 9.38 -7.54 30.74
N ASP A 9 8.11 -7.31 31.11
CA ASP A 9 7.47 -5.98 31.02
C ASP A 9 8.30 -4.88 31.69
N LYS A 10 8.95 -5.20 32.83
CA LYS A 10 9.84 -4.27 33.54
C LYS A 10 11.08 -3.91 32.73
N LEU A 11 11.68 -4.88 32.04
CA LEU A 11 12.85 -4.65 31.19
C LEU A 11 12.47 -3.89 29.92
N ASP A 12 11.31 -4.19 29.33
CA ASP A 12 10.82 -3.51 28.13
C ASP A 12 10.46 -2.05 28.44
N ALA A 13 9.77 -1.78 29.55
CA ALA A 13 9.49 -0.42 30.02
C ALA A 13 10.78 0.37 30.28
N LEU A 14 11.80 -0.26 30.86
CA LEU A 14 13.12 0.36 31.05
C LEU A 14 13.78 0.69 29.69
N MET A 15 13.70 -0.22 28.70
CA MET A 15 14.27 0.02 27.38
C MET A 15 13.56 1.14 26.62
N ILE A 16 12.23 1.22 26.68
CA ILE A 16 11.45 2.32 26.09
C ILE A 16 11.85 3.67 26.71
N ARG A 17 11.99 3.71 28.05
CA ARG A 17 12.47 4.91 28.75
C ARG A 17 13.87 5.32 28.29
N LEU A 18 14.81 4.38 28.29
CA LEU A 18 16.19 4.64 27.88
C LEU A 18 16.27 5.12 26.43
N TYR A 19 15.45 4.55 25.54
CA TYR A 19 15.34 4.99 24.15
C TYR A 19 14.83 6.42 24.05
N ARG A 20 13.79 6.79 24.82
CA ARG A 20 13.29 8.18 24.86
C ARG A 20 14.36 9.16 25.36
N GLU A 21 15.12 8.76 26.38
CA GLU A 21 16.20 9.58 26.94
C GLU A 21 17.37 9.77 25.95
N SER A 22 17.70 8.76 25.13
CA SER A 22 18.81 8.84 24.18
C SER A 22 18.44 9.49 22.84
N GLU A 23 17.31 9.10 22.25
CA GLU A 23 16.95 9.48 20.89
C GLU A 23 15.97 10.66 20.81
N GLN A 24 15.32 11.04 21.93
CA GLN A 24 14.34 12.13 22.01
C GLN A 24 13.37 12.16 20.79
N PRO A 25 12.67 11.05 20.51
CA PRO A 25 11.87 10.96 19.29
C PRO A 25 10.74 11.98 19.29
N ASP A 26 10.42 12.49 18.10
CA ASP A 26 9.26 13.36 17.88
C ASP A 26 7.96 12.71 18.33
N LEU A 27 6.99 13.54 18.73
CA LEU A 27 5.65 13.06 19.04
C LEU A 27 4.99 12.50 17.78
N TRP A 28 4.41 11.31 17.92
CA TRP A 28 3.63 10.71 16.84
C TRP A 28 2.38 11.54 16.57
N ASN A 29 2.19 11.92 15.31
CA ASN A 29 0.97 12.58 14.84
C ASN A 29 0.13 11.59 14.02
N PRO A 30 -1.20 11.56 14.22
CA PRO A 30 -2.07 10.72 13.43
C PRO A 30 -2.07 11.19 11.96
N PRO A 31 -2.23 10.26 11.00
CA PRO A 31 -2.37 10.61 9.59
C PRO A 31 -3.64 11.43 9.35
N SER A 32 -3.63 12.22 8.28
CA SER A 32 -4.84 12.95 7.85
C SER A 32 -5.97 11.97 7.51
N LYS A 33 -7.22 12.41 7.68
CA LYS A 33 -8.40 11.59 7.32
C LYS A 33 -8.35 11.11 5.87
N LEU A 34 -7.94 11.97 4.95
CA LEU A 34 -7.80 11.64 3.53
C LEU A 34 -6.75 10.53 3.28
N ILE A 35 -5.65 10.50 4.05
CA ILE A 35 -4.67 9.40 3.96
C ILE A 35 -5.25 8.10 4.54
N VAL A 36 -6.03 8.18 5.61
CA VAL A 36 -6.73 7.00 6.16
C VAL A 36 -7.68 6.43 5.11
N ASP A 37 -8.55 7.26 4.53
CA ASP A 37 -9.51 6.85 3.50
C ASP A 37 -8.79 6.27 2.26
N ALA A 38 -7.72 6.93 1.81
CA ALA A 38 -6.90 6.43 0.71
C ALA A 38 -6.25 5.08 1.02
N THR A 39 -5.82 4.87 2.26
CA THR A 39 -5.23 3.60 2.72
C THR A 39 -6.28 2.49 2.77
N GLU A 40 -7.49 2.80 3.21
CA GLU A 40 -8.62 1.85 3.23
C GLU A 40 -9.05 1.41 1.83
N LEU A 41 -8.92 2.29 0.83
CA LEU A 41 -9.15 1.92 -0.58
C LEU A 41 -7.97 1.16 -1.20
N HIS A 42 -6.74 1.52 -0.83
CA HIS A 42 -5.53 0.95 -1.42
C HIS A 42 -5.32 -0.52 -1.04
N LYS A 43 -5.50 -0.87 0.24
CA LYS A 43 -5.28 -2.24 0.75
C LYS A 43 -6.14 -3.31 0.03
N PRO A 44 -7.47 -3.12 -0.15
CA PRO A 44 -8.29 -4.02 -0.94
C PRO A 44 -7.80 -4.18 -2.39
N ILE A 45 -7.38 -3.09 -3.04
CA ILE A 45 -6.89 -3.17 -4.44
C ILE A 45 -5.71 -4.15 -4.54
N GLU A 46 -4.74 -4.09 -3.63
CA GLU A 46 -3.60 -5.02 -3.63
C GLU A 46 -4.02 -6.49 -3.48
N ILE A 47 -5.02 -6.75 -2.62
CA ILE A 47 -5.58 -8.08 -2.41
C ILE A 47 -6.31 -8.55 -3.67
N LEU A 48 -7.20 -7.74 -4.22
CA LEU A 48 -7.98 -8.06 -5.41
C LEU A 48 -7.09 -8.29 -6.63
N VAL A 49 -6.02 -7.52 -6.80
CA VAL A 49 -5.03 -7.72 -7.88
C VAL A 49 -4.37 -9.09 -7.76
N ARG A 50 -3.96 -9.51 -6.55
CA ARG A 50 -3.39 -10.85 -6.31
C ARG A 50 -4.41 -11.95 -6.60
N HIS A 51 -5.65 -11.78 -6.16
CA HIS A 51 -6.73 -12.75 -6.40
C HIS A 51 -7.01 -12.89 -7.90
N ARG A 52 -7.07 -11.78 -8.62
CA ARG A 52 -7.24 -11.76 -10.08
C ARG A 52 -6.09 -12.45 -10.80
N ALA A 53 -4.84 -12.24 -10.35
CA ALA A 53 -3.67 -12.92 -10.91
C ALA A 53 -3.73 -14.44 -10.70
N ALA A 54 -4.09 -14.89 -9.50
CA ALA A 54 -4.28 -16.31 -9.20
C ALA A 54 -5.35 -16.96 -10.09
N LEU A 55 -6.48 -16.27 -10.32
CA LEU A 55 -7.54 -16.75 -11.21
C LEU A 55 -7.11 -16.77 -12.68
N LYS A 56 -6.33 -15.79 -13.15
CA LYS A 56 -5.74 -15.80 -14.49
C LYS A 56 -4.79 -16.99 -14.67
N ASN A 57 -3.97 -17.28 -13.67
CA ASN A 57 -3.08 -18.45 -13.69
C ASN A 57 -3.87 -19.76 -13.73
N ARG A 58 -4.94 -19.86 -12.94
CA ARG A 58 -5.86 -21.02 -12.99
C ARG A 58 -6.53 -21.16 -14.35
N LEU A 59 -6.99 -20.06 -14.94
CA LEU A 59 -7.59 -20.05 -16.27
C LEU A 59 -6.59 -20.54 -17.32
N HIS A 60 -5.34 -20.11 -17.23
CA HIS A 60 -4.26 -20.57 -18.10
C HIS A 60 -4.03 -22.09 -17.94
N ALA A 61 -3.90 -22.58 -16.70
CA ALA A 61 -3.71 -24.01 -16.42
C ALA A 61 -4.88 -24.90 -16.90
N LEU A 62 -6.12 -24.41 -16.87
CA LEU A 62 -7.26 -25.14 -17.42
C LEU A 62 -7.19 -25.24 -18.95
N LYS A 63 -6.78 -24.15 -19.62
CA LYS A 63 -6.62 -24.14 -21.08
C LYS A 63 -5.50 -25.07 -21.54
N THR A 64 -4.36 -25.10 -20.82
CA THR A 64 -3.23 -25.99 -21.17
C THR A 64 -3.59 -27.47 -21.01
N LYS A 65 -4.51 -27.82 -20.10
CA LYS A 65 -5.07 -29.17 -19.94
C LYS A 65 -6.07 -29.57 -21.03
N GLY A 66 -6.27 -28.76 -22.07
CA GLY A 66 -7.22 -29.03 -23.15
C GLY A 66 -8.70 -28.80 -22.79
N ILE A 67 -8.98 -28.29 -21.58
CA ILE A 67 -10.34 -27.93 -21.18
C ILE A 67 -10.67 -26.61 -21.87
N SER A 68 -11.54 -26.68 -22.88
CA SER A 68 -11.90 -25.52 -23.73
C SER A 68 -13.32 -24.99 -23.47
N ARG A 69 -14.24 -25.86 -23.04
CA ARG A 69 -15.62 -25.52 -22.70
C ARG A 69 -16.06 -26.26 -21.44
N SER A 70 -16.19 -25.53 -20.33
CA SER A 70 -16.74 -26.04 -19.09
C SER A 70 -17.41 -24.92 -18.30
N ILE A 71 -18.40 -25.26 -17.48
CA ILE A 71 -19.02 -24.32 -16.54
C ILE A 71 -17.97 -23.66 -15.63
N VAL A 72 -16.90 -24.39 -15.31
CA VAL A 72 -15.77 -23.91 -14.52
C VAL A 72 -15.03 -22.77 -15.22
N LEU A 73 -14.74 -22.89 -16.52
CA LEU A 73 -14.08 -21.81 -17.30
C LEU A 73 -14.92 -20.54 -17.33
N THR A 74 -16.23 -20.67 -17.57
CA THR A 74 -17.15 -19.54 -17.58
C THR A 74 -17.20 -18.86 -16.22
N SER A 75 -17.28 -19.64 -15.14
CA SER A 75 -17.24 -19.12 -13.77
C SER A 75 -15.95 -18.37 -13.46
N VAL A 76 -14.79 -18.94 -13.80
CA VAL A 76 -13.47 -18.29 -13.58
C VAL A 76 -13.36 -16.99 -14.37
N ARG A 77 -13.80 -16.96 -15.63
CA ARG A 77 -13.80 -15.72 -16.45
C ARG A 77 -14.71 -14.64 -15.85
N ARG A 78 -15.89 -15.03 -15.34
CA ARG A 78 -16.80 -14.11 -14.67
C ARG A 78 -16.16 -13.52 -13.41
N GLN A 79 -15.52 -14.34 -12.58
CA GLN A 79 -14.81 -13.86 -11.39
C GLN A 79 -13.68 -12.88 -11.75
N ILE A 80 -12.87 -13.18 -12.78
CA ILE A 80 -11.82 -12.26 -13.25
C ILE A 80 -12.41 -10.91 -13.68
N ARG A 81 -13.57 -10.92 -14.35
CA ARG A 81 -14.26 -9.70 -14.78
C ARG A 81 -14.72 -8.88 -13.58
N ASN A 82 -15.47 -9.50 -12.67
CA ASN A 82 -15.97 -8.84 -11.46
C ASN A 82 -14.84 -8.20 -10.65
N LEU A 83 -13.75 -8.94 -10.42
CA LEU A 83 -12.58 -8.40 -9.72
C LEU A 83 -11.93 -7.24 -10.49
N SER A 84 -11.95 -7.26 -11.82
CA SER A 84 -11.39 -6.17 -12.63
C SER A 84 -12.23 -4.91 -12.53
N ASP A 85 -13.54 -5.05 -12.52
CA ASP A 85 -14.48 -3.95 -12.40
C ASP A 85 -14.39 -3.31 -11.01
N GLU A 86 -14.33 -4.14 -9.96
CA GLU A 86 -14.17 -3.68 -8.56
C GLU A 86 -12.83 -2.97 -8.34
N ILE A 87 -11.73 -3.51 -8.89
CA ILE A 87 -10.42 -2.84 -8.87
C ILE A 87 -10.51 -1.46 -9.54
N ALA A 88 -11.15 -1.37 -10.71
CA ALA A 88 -11.28 -0.10 -11.43
C ALA A 88 -12.11 0.93 -10.65
N GLU A 89 -13.18 0.50 -9.99
CA GLU A 89 -14.00 1.35 -9.13
C GLU A 89 -13.20 1.92 -7.95
N PHE A 90 -12.44 1.07 -7.26
CA PHE A 90 -11.60 1.51 -6.15
C PHE A 90 -10.44 2.41 -6.60
N GLU A 91 -9.82 2.11 -7.75
CA GLU A 91 -8.78 2.97 -8.33
C GLU A 91 -9.32 4.37 -8.66
N LEU A 92 -10.54 4.46 -9.19
CA LEU A 92 -11.18 5.76 -9.50
C LEU A 92 -11.46 6.56 -8.23
N LYS A 93 -12.03 5.92 -7.20
CA LYS A 93 -12.27 6.55 -5.89
C LYS A 93 -10.96 7.01 -5.25
N LEU A 94 -9.91 6.18 -5.31
CA LEU A 94 -8.60 6.50 -4.76
C LEU A 94 -7.96 7.71 -5.47
N GLU A 95 -8.06 7.79 -6.81
CA GLU A 95 -7.58 8.95 -7.55
C GLU A 95 -8.28 10.24 -7.13
N ALA A 96 -9.59 10.20 -6.84
CA ALA A 96 -10.34 11.36 -6.37
C ALA A 96 -9.84 11.84 -4.99
N VAL A 97 -9.67 10.94 -4.03
CA VAL A 97 -9.17 11.26 -2.68
C VAL A 97 -7.76 11.87 -2.74
N ILE A 98 -6.87 11.35 -3.59
CA ILE A 98 -5.50 11.86 -3.69
C ILE A 98 -5.43 13.22 -4.38
N LYS A 99 -6.32 13.48 -5.35
CA LYS A 99 -6.44 14.83 -5.96
C LYS A 99 -6.92 15.87 -4.96
N GLU A 100 -7.75 15.48 -4.00
CA GLU A 100 -8.17 16.37 -2.92
C GLU A 100 -7.05 16.60 -1.92
N TYR A 101 -6.32 15.54 -1.56
CA TYR A 101 -5.25 15.63 -0.56
C TYR A 101 -4.01 16.39 -1.04
N GLN A 102 -3.45 16.06 -2.20
CA GLN A 102 -2.17 16.64 -2.64
C GLN A 102 -2.02 16.69 -4.18
N PRO A 103 -2.78 17.54 -4.87
CA PRO A 103 -2.80 17.59 -6.34
C PRO A 103 -1.44 18.01 -6.92
N ASP A 104 -0.72 18.91 -6.25
CA ASP A 104 0.61 19.36 -6.68
C ASP A 104 1.64 18.24 -6.62
N LEU A 105 1.60 17.40 -5.56
CA LEU A 105 2.51 16.26 -5.43
C LEU A 105 2.23 15.23 -6.52
N LEU A 106 0.96 14.94 -6.79
CA LEU A 106 0.56 14.04 -7.88
C LEU A 106 1.08 14.54 -9.22
N THR A 107 0.95 15.85 -9.49
CA THR A 107 1.42 16.48 -10.74
C THR A 107 2.94 16.40 -10.86
N ARG A 108 3.68 16.70 -9.79
CA ARG A 108 5.15 16.59 -9.77
C ARG A 108 5.62 15.16 -10.03
N LEU A 109 5.01 14.16 -9.38
CA LEU A 109 5.37 12.76 -9.60
C LEU A 109 5.08 12.33 -11.05
N CYS A 110 3.94 12.74 -11.61
CA CYS A 110 3.59 12.40 -13.00
C CYS A 110 4.48 13.10 -14.05
N SER A 111 5.21 14.15 -13.67
CA SER A 111 6.17 14.82 -14.56
C SER A 111 7.46 14.00 -14.80
N ILE A 112 7.71 13.01 -13.93
CA ILE A 112 8.88 12.14 -14.03
C ILE A 112 8.65 11.11 -15.15
N PRO A 113 9.57 10.98 -16.12
CA PRO A 113 9.45 9.99 -17.17
C PRO A 113 9.28 8.57 -16.61
N GLY A 114 8.22 7.88 -17.07
CA GLY A 114 7.90 6.52 -16.61
C GLY A 114 7.00 6.43 -15.38
N ILE A 115 6.66 7.55 -14.73
CA ILE A 115 5.71 7.58 -13.61
C ILE A 115 4.34 8.05 -14.09
N GLY A 116 3.42 7.11 -14.26
CA GLY A 116 2.01 7.43 -14.51
C GLY A 116 1.23 7.72 -13.23
N LYS A 117 0.00 8.25 -13.37
CA LYS A 117 -0.90 8.59 -12.25
C LYS A 117 -1.06 7.46 -11.24
N ARG A 118 -1.29 6.23 -11.72
CA ARG A 118 -1.46 5.05 -10.86
C ARG A 118 -0.21 4.79 -10.02
N THR A 119 0.96 4.81 -10.64
CA THR A 119 2.24 4.64 -9.95
C THR A 119 2.47 5.76 -8.93
N ALA A 120 2.19 7.00 -9.31
CA ALA A 120 2.31 8.15 -8.41
C ALA A 120 1.40 8.00 -7.17
N ILE A 121 0.13 7.63 -7.36
CA ILE A 121 -0.82 7.36 -6.25
C ILE A 121 -0.28 6.25 -5.34
N TYR A 122 0.23 5.17 -5.92
CA TYR A 122 0.78 4.03 -5.17
C TYR A 122 2.07 4.38 -4.42
N LEU A 123 2.74 5.49 -4.76
CA LEU A 123 3.83 6.05 -3.96
C LEU A 123 3.31 6.97 -2.86
N ILE A 124 2.33 7.81 -3.15
CA ILE A 124 1.80 8.80 -2.19
C ILE A 124 1.14 8.12 -0.99
N VAL A 125 0.29 7.10 -1.23
CA VAL A 125 -0.53 6.49 -0.16
C VAL A 125 0.34 5.85 0.92
N PRO A 126 1.29 4.95 0.62
CA PRO A 126 2.09 4.30 1.67
C PRO A 126 3.10 5.24 2.34
N THR A 127 3.54 6.28 1.64
CA THR A 127 4.52 7.24 2.16
C THR A 127 3.89 8.42 2.88
N HIS A 128 2.56 8.51 2.87
CA HIS A 128 1.81 9.66 3.38
C HIS A 128 2.30 10.96 2.73
N GLY A 129 2.43 10.99 1.40
CA GLY A 129 2.98 12.16 0.70
C GLY A 129 4.44 12.46 1.04
N PHE A 130 5.21 11.42 1.38
CA PHE A 130 6.59 11.48 1.89
C PHE A 130 6.77 12.15 3.26
N GLU A 131 5.70 12.42 4.00
CA GLU A 131 5.78 13.00 5.35
C GLU A 131 6.54 12.08 6.33
N ASN A 132 6.40 10.76 6.16
CA ASN A 132 7.08 9.76 6.99
C ASN A 132 8.62 9.76 6.86
N TYR A 133 9.17 10.49 5.88
CA TYR A 133 10.60 10.48 5.55
C TYR A 133 11.30 11.83 5.73
N ARG A 134 10.62 12.86 6.25
CA ARG A 134 11.21 14.19 6.44
C ARG A 134 12.34 14.25 7.47
N SER A 135 12.44 13.27 8.37
CA SER A 135 13.40 13.23 9.47
C SER A 135 14.47 12.16 9.29
N VAL A 136 15.17 12.19 8.15
CA VAL A 136 16.52 11.62 8.05
C VAL A 136 17.51 12.76 7.89
N ASN A 137 17.70 13.54 8.96
CA ASN A 137 18.92 14.32 9.12
C ASN A 137 20.04 13.32 9.35
N VAL A 138 20.67 12.85 8.28
CA VAL A 138 21.99 12.24 8.40
C VAL A 138 22.92 13.36 8.85
N ASN A 139 23.18 13.43 10.16
CA ASN A 139 24.35 14.12 10.66
C ASN A 139 25.57 13.41 10.07
N LEU A 140 25.99 13.84 8.89
CA LEU A 140 27.32 13.55 8.34
C LEU A 140 28.31 14.41 9.12
N GLY A 141 28.59 13.97 10.35
CA GLY A 141 29.72 14.42 11.17
C GLY A 141 30.87 13.42 11.08
#